data_AF-A0A7X7PXA8-F1
#
_entry.id   AF-A0A7X7PXA8-F1
#
_cell.length_a   1.000
_cell.length_b   1.000
_cell.length_c   1.000
_cell.angle_alpha   90.00
_cell.angle_beta   90.00
_cell.angle_gamma   90.00
#
_symmetry.space_group_name_H-M   'P 1'
#
loop_
_entity.id
_entity.type
_entity.pdbx_description
1 polymer ?
#
loop_
_entity_poly.entity_id
_entity_poly.type
_entity_poly.pdbx_seq_one_letter_code
_entity_poly.pdbx_strand_id
1 'polypeptide(L)'
;ETWISGSGLQRDYTRATGESLDGETIVKKAREGDAQAQAALDRYVHRLARGLAVICNIVDPDTIVLGGGLSNVSELYERLPEAVRRYVFSDTWSARIVPAKWGDSSGVRGAARLWGS
;
A
#
# COMPACT_ATOMS: atom_id res chain seq x y z
N GLU A 1 -2.04 -18.52 -4.25
CA GLU A 1 -2.54 -17.53 -5.23
C GLU A 1 -2.99 -16.28 -4.47
N THR A 2 -2.04 -15.38 -4.15
CA THR A 2 -2.35 -14.16 -3.39
C THR A 2 -1.65 -12.98 -4.07
N TRP A 3 -2.40 -12.43 -5.02
CA TRP A 3 -1.92 -11.64 -6.17
C TRP A 3 -2.39 -10.18 -6.13
N ILE A 4 -2.54 -9.55 -4.96
CA ILE A 4 -3.33 -8.30 -4.88
C ILE A 4 -2.53 -7.00 -4.72
N SER A 5 -1.29 -6.99 -4.22
CA SER A 5 -0.55 -5.70 -4.07
C SER A 5 0.58 -5.50 -5.09
N GLY A 6 1.31 -6.54 -5.50
CA GLY A 6 2.40 -6.40 -6.48
C GLY A 6 1.94 -6.17 -7.92
N SER A 7 0.84 -6.79 -8.34
CA SER A 7 0.36 -6.79 -9.74
C SER A 7 -0.02 -5.39 -10.24
N GLY A 8 -0.54 -4.52 -9.36
CA GLY A 8 -0.88 -3.14 -9.72
C GLY A 8 0.36 -2.29 -10.06
N LEU A 9 1.44 -2.43 -9.29
CA LEU A 9 2.72 -1.76 -9.55
C LEU A 9 3.36 -2.29 -10.84
N GLN A 10 3.41 -3.62 -11.00
CA GLN A 10 3.98 -4.27 -12.18
C GLN A 10 3.27 -3.82 -13.46
N ARG A 11 1.93 -3.89 -13.48
CA ARG A 11 1.12 -3.47 -14.65
C ARG A 11 1.32 -2.00 -15.00
N ASP A 12 1.42 -1.13 -13.99
CA ASP A 12 1.68 0.30 -14.23
C ASP A 12 3.06 0.52 -14.82
N TYR A 13 4.08 -0.14 -14.26
CA TYR A 13 5.45 -0.05 -14.76
C TYR A 13 5.55 -0.58 -16.20
N THR A 14 5.03 -1.78 -16.47
CA THR A 14 5.01 -2.35 -17.83
C THR A 14 4.28 -1.46 -18.82
N ARG A 15 3.17 -0.84 -18.42
CA ARG A 15 2.46 0.10 -19.29
C ARG A 15 3.27 1.37 -19.59
N ALA A 16 4.10 1.82 -18.65
CA ALA A 16 4.90 3.04 -18.81
C ALA A 16 6.22 2.80 -19.58
N THR A 17 6.85 1.64 -19.40
CA THR A 17 8.20 1.36 -19.92
C THR A 17 8.23 0.30 -21.02
N GLY A 18 7.18 -0.51 -21.15
CA GLY A 18 7.16 -1.71 -22.00
C GLY A 18 7.89 -2.92 -21.37
N GLU A 19 8.52 -2.75 -20.20
CA GLU A 19 9.30 -3.80 -19.53
C GLU A 19 8.45 -4.49 -18.45
N SER A 20 8.43 -5.83 -18.47
CA SER A 20 7.76 -6.62 -17.44
C SER A 20 8.76 -7.02 -16.35
N LEU A 21 8.61 -6.41 -15.17
CA LEU A 21 9.40 -6.71 -13.98
C LEU A 21 8.48 -7.12 -12.84
N ASP A 22 9.01 -7.88 -11.89
CA ASP A 22 8.32 -8.14 -10.64
C ASP A 22 8.34 -6.90 -9.72
N GLY A 23 7.52 -6.92 -8.66
CA GLY A 23 7.32 -5.75 -7.82
C GLY A 23 8.54 -5.42 -6.97
N GLU A 24 9.29 -6.43 -6.53
CA GLU A 24 10.50 -6.25 -5.73
C GLU A 24 11.60 -5.60 -6.57
N THR A 25 11.78 -6.07 -7.81
CA THR A 25 12.73 -5.47 -8.74
C THR A 25 12.40 -4.02 -9.06
N ILE A 26 11.12 -3.67 -9.26
CA ILE A 26 10.70 -2.28 -9.48
C ILE A 26 11.02 -1.41 -8.26
N VAL A 27 10.71 -1.88 -7.05
CA VAL A 27 11.03 -1.16 -5.82
C VAL A 27 12.54 -0.98 -5.66
N LYS A 28 13.33 -2.02 -5.96
CA LYS A 28 14.80 -1.93 -5.96
C LYS A 28 15.30 -0.86 -6.94
N LYS A 29 14.85 -0.89 -8.20
CA LYS A 29 15.20 0.13 -9.20
C LYS A 29 14.82 1.56 -8.72
N ALA A 30 13.66 1.71 -8.07
CA ALA A 30 13.24 3.00 -7.51
C ALA A 30 14.19 3.50 -6.41
N ARG A 31 14.70 2.60 -5.55
CA ARG A 31 15.72 2.91 -4.53
C ARG A 31 17.07 3.28 -5.14
N GLU A 32 17.41 2.67 -6.28
CA GLU A 32 18.62 2.96 -7.06
C GLU A 32 18.52 4.28 -7.86
N GLY A 33 17.37 4.96 -7.84
CA GLY A 33 17.17 6.26 -8.49
C GLY A 33 16.61 6.19 -9.91
N ASP A 34 16.13 5.03 -10.36
CA ASP A 34 15.47 4.91 -11.66
C ASP A 34 14.18 5.74 -11.69
N ALA A 35 14.15 6.75 -12.57
CA ALA A 35 13.05 7.71 -12.63
C ALA A 35 11.70 7.05 -13.00
N GLN A 36 11.69 6.02 -13.83
CA GLN A 36 10.46 5.35 -14.24
C GLN A 36 9.91 4.47 -13.11
N ALA A 37 10.78 3.78 -12.39
CA ALA A 37 10.43 2.99 -11.23
C ALA A 37 9.94 3.88 -10.08
N GLN A 38 10.60 5.01 -9.82
CA GLN A 38 10.14 6.00 -8.85
C GLN A 38 8.76 6.55 -9.20
N ALA A 39 8.54 6.90 -10.46
CA ALA A 39 7.24 7.38 -10.93
C ALA A 39 6.14 6.30 -10.82
N ALA A 40 6.47 5.03 -11.09
CA ALA A 40 5.53 3.93 -10.92
C ALA A 40 5.16 3.71 -9.45
N LEU A 41 6.15 3.74 -8.56
CA LEU A 41 5.94 3.61 -7.11
C LEU A 41 5.12 4.78 -6.56
N ASP A 42 5.37 6.00 -7.03
CA ASP A 42 4.60 7.19 -6.66
C ASP A 42 3.12 7.09 -7.06
N ARG A 43 2.86 6.74 -8.32
CA ARG A 43 1.49 6.50 -8.81
C ARG A 43 0.81 5.39 -8.01
N TYR A 44 1.53 4.33 -7.68
CA TYR A 44 1.02 3.25 -6.85
C TYR A 44 0.62 3.74 -5.45
N VAL A 45 1.50 4.47 -4.76
CA VAL A 45 1.23 5.08 -3.44
C VAL A 45 0.00 5.97 -3.49
N HIS A 46 -0.12 6.83 -4.50
CA HIS A 46 -1.28 7.71 -4.63
C HIS A 46 -2.59 6.97 -4.85
N ARG A 47 -2.61 5.92 -5.66
CA ARG A 47 -3.82 5.10 -5.88
C ARG A 47 -4.22 4.36 -4.62
N LEU A 48 -3.25 3.77 -3.93
CA LEU A 48 -3.48 3.08 -2.67
C LEU A 48 -4.02 4.05 -1.61
N ALA A 49 -3.41 5.23 -1.47
CA ALA A 49 -3.84 6.26 -0.54
C ALA A 49 -5.28 6.71 -0.76
N ARG A 50 -5.70 6.88 -2.02
CA ARG A 50 -7.10 7.21 -2.34
C ARG A 50 -8.08 6.10 -1.93
N GLY A 51 -7.73 4.84 -2.20
CA GLY A 51 -8.56 3.70 -1.77
C GLY A 51 -8.67 3.61 -0.25
N LEU A 52 -7.56 3.80 0.46
CA LEU A 52 -7.53 3.81 1.92
C LEU A 52 -8.35 4.97 2.49
N ALA A 53 -8.24 6.17 1.93
CA ALA A 53 -9.00 7.34 2.39
C ALA A 53 -10.51 7.13 2.28
N VAL A 54 -11.00 6.45 1.23
CA VAL A 54 -12.41 6.07 1.11
C VAL A 54 -12.83 5.18 2.29
N ILE A 55 -12.01 4.18 2.63
CA ILE A 55 -12.27 3.30 3.78
C ILE A 55 -12.25 4.11 5.08
N CYS A 56 -11.28 5.00 5.27
CA CYS A 56 -11.19 5.86 6.44
C CYS A 56 -12.43 6.73 6.61
N ASN A 57 -12.90 7.37 5.53
CA ASN A 57 -14.06 8.26 5.58
C ASN A 57 -15.39 7.52 5.88
N ILE A 58 -15.46 6.20 5.64
CA ILE A 58 -16.67 5.40 5.84
C ILE A 58 -16.65 4.67 7.20
N VAL A 59 -15.51 4.09 7.57
CA VAL A 59 -15.38 3.17 8.71
C VAL A 59 -14.70 3.81 9.91
N ASP A 60 -13.90 4.86 9.69
CA ASP A 60 -13.05 5.52 10.69
C ASP A 60 -12.21 4.55 11.55
N PRO A 61 -11.33 3.74 10.93
CA PRO A 61 -10.58 2.73 11.67
C PRO A 61 -9.37 3.34 12.40
N ASP A 62 -9.11 2.89 13.62
CA ASP A 62 -7.86 3.21 14.34
C ASP A 62 -6.60 2.59 13.71
N THR A 63 -6.73 1.46 13.00
CA THR A 63 -5.58 0.73 12.43
C THR A 63 -5.94 0.04 11.12
N ILE A 64 -5.06 0.18 10.13
CA ILE A 64 -5.13 -0.42 8.80
C ILE A 64 -3.94 -1.37 8.64
N VAL A 65 -4.23 -2.63 8.34
CA VAL A 65 -3.20 -3.65 8.11
C VAL A 65 -3.02 -3.88 6.61
N LEU A 66 -1.82 -3.66 6.09
CA LEU A 66 -1.49 -3.90 4.68
C LEU A 66 -0.92 -5.31 4.50
N GLY A 67 -1.53 -6.07 3.59
CA GLY A 67 -1.09 -7.41 3.21
C GLY A 67 -0.62 -7.53 1.75
N GLY A 68 -0.09 -8.71 1.42
CA GLY A 68 0.35 -9.11 0.09
C GLY A 68 1.78 -8.68 -0.27
N GLY A 69 2.25 -9.00 -1.47
CA GLY A 69 3.68 -8.97 -1.82
C GLY A 69 4.43 -7.66 -1.62
N LEU A 70 3.76 -6.50 -1.58
CA LEU A 70 4.40 -5.20 -1.29
C LEU A 70 4.32 -4.77 0.17
N SER A 71 3.71 -5.56 1.07
CA SER A 71 3.66 -5.22 2.50
C SER A 71 5.05 -5.21 3.15
N ASN A 72 6.07 -5.80 2.51
CA ASN A 72 7.46 -5.77 2.98
C ASN A 72 8.22 -4.50 2.57
N VAL A 73 7.60 -3.61 1.80
CA VAL A 73 8.22 -2.35 1.37
C VAL A 73 8.04 -1.30 2.47
N SER A 74 9.10 -1.05 3.23
CA SER A 74 9.10 -0.12 4.37
C SER A 74 8.68 1.30 3.99
N GLU A 75 9.09 1.77 2.80
CA GLU A 75 8.82 3.14 2.34
C GLU A 75 7.34 3.41 2.11
N LEU A 76 6.52 2.36 1.93
CA LEU A 76 5.07 2.53 1.85
C LEU A 76 4.51 3.03 3.18
N TYR A 77 5.02 2.55 4.32
CA TYR A 77 4.53 2.95 5.64
C TYR A 77 4.95 4.37 6.02
N GLU A 78 6.02 4.88 5.41
CA GLU A 78 6.43 6.27 5.57
C GLU A 78 5.60 7.20 4.67
N ARG A 79 5.34 6.79 3.43
CA ARG A 79 4.68 7.64 2.43
C ARG A 79 3.15 7.64 2.50
N LEU A 80 2.55 6.50 2.87
CA LEU A 80 1.09 6.35 2.85
C LEU A 80 0.36 7.24 3.86
N PRO A 81 0.82 7.43 5.11
CA PRO A 81 0.10 8.29 6.05
C PRO A 81 -0.11 9.71 5.51
N GLU A 82 0.95 10.35 5.02
CA GLU A 82 0.85 11.68 4.43
C GLU A 82 -0.01 11.68 3.15
N ALA A 83 0.12 10.66 2.32
CA ALA A 83 -0.68 10.56 1.09
C ALA A 83 -2.17 10.37 1.38
N VAL A 84 -2.52 9.55 2.38
CA VAL A 84 -3.92 9.30 2.79
C VAL A 84 -4.52 10.56 3.39
N ARG A 85 -3.81 11.25 4.28
CA ARG A 85 -4.26 12.48 4.95
C ARG A 85 -4.77 13.54 3.97
N ARG A 86 -4.20 13.62 2.76
CA ARG A 86 -4.63 14.56 1.70
C ARG A 86 -6.02 14.26 1.13
N TYR A 87 -6.55 13.06 1.34
CA TYR A 87 -7.84 12.60 0.80
C TYR A 87 -8.88 12.29 1.87
N VAL A 88 -8.53 12.34 3.15
CA VAL A 88 -9.50 12.21 4.26
C VAL A 88 -10.15 13.56 4.51
N PHE A 89 -11.47 13.59 4.72
CA PHE A 89 -12.19 14.85 4.95
C PHE A 89 -12.05 15.38 6.38
N SER A 90 -11.64 14.52 7.33
CA SER A 90 -11.50 14.88 8.73
C SER A 90 -10.10 15.42 9.04
N ASP A 91 -10.03 16.55 9.76
CA ASP A 91 -8.79 17.14 10.26
C ASP A 91 -8.04 16.25 11.28
N THR A 92 -8.74 15.27 11.87
CA THR A 92 -8.25 14.46 13.00
C THR A 92 -7.82 13.04 12.63
N TRP A 93 -7.64 12.71 11.34
CA TRP A 93 -7.25 11.35 10.96
C TRP A 93 -5.90 10.93 11.57
N SER A 94 -5.91 9.84 12.35
CA SER A 94 -4.76 9.31 13.11
C SER A 94 -4.56 7.80 12.95
N ALA A 95 -5.18 7.19 11.93
CA ALA A 95 -5.11 5.73 11.76
C ALA A 95 -3.67 5.27 11.53
N ARG A 96 -3.28 4.19 12.21
CA ARG A 96 -1.96 3.57 12.03
C ARG A 96 -1.99 2.62 10.84
N ILE A 97 -1.03 2.75 9.93
CA ILE A 97 -0.85 1.81 8.80
C ILE A 97 0.31 0.87 9.17
N VAL A 98 0.05 -0.44 9.24
CA VAL A 98 1.02 -1.44 9.69
C VAL A 98 1.10 -2.64 8.74
N PRO A 99 2.27 -3.30 8.63
CA PRO A 99 2.38 -4.55 7.88
C PRO A 99 1.58 -5.67 8.55
N ALA A 100 1.04 -6.59 7.74
CA ALA A 100 0.51 -7.85 8.25
C ALA A 100 1.62 -8.66 8.94
N LYS A 101 1.48 -8.90 10.25
CA LYS A 101 2.44 -9.68 11.05
C LYS A 101 2.57 -11.14 10.59
N TRP A 102 1.53 -11.67 9.94
CA TRP A 102 1.49 -13.03 9.40
C TRP A 102 1.18 -12.93 7.91
N GLY A 103 2.23 -12.86 7.10
CA GLY A 103 2.14 -12.74 5.64
C GLY A 103 1.10 -13.68 5.01
N ASP A 104 0.55 -13.21 3.90
CA ASP A 104 -0.33 -13.90 2.95
C ASP A 104 -1.68 -14.48 3.43
N SER A 105 -1.97 -14.59 4.72
CA SER A 105 -3.23 -15.20 5.21
C SER A 105 -4.19 -14.27 5.95
N SER A 106 -4.08 -12.94 5.77
CA SER A 106 -4.92 -11.98 6.50
C SER A 106 -6.31 -11.69 5.88
N GLY A 107 -6.71 -12.44 4.83
CA GLY A 107 -7.92 -12.17 4.06
C GLY A 107 -9.26 -12.21 4.82
N VAL A 108 -9.36 -12.86 5.99
CA VAL A 108 -10.68 -13.01 6.67
C VAL A 108 -10.64 -12.97 8.21
N ARG A 109 -9.47 -12.87 8.86
CA ARG A 109 -9.38 -12.95 10.35
C ARG A 109 -8.86 -11.70 11.06
N GLY A 110 -8.41 -10.68 10.34
CA GLY A 110 -7.76 -9.49 10.91
C GLY A 110 -8.71 -8.45 11.53
N ALA A 111 -9.95 -8.34 11.04
CA ALA A 111 -10.93 -7.41 11.61
C ALA A 111 -11.57 -7.92 12.92
N ALA A 112 -11.40 -9.20 13.26
CA ALA A 112 -12.08 -9.83 14.40
C ALA A 112 -11.18 -10.09 15.62
N ARG A 113 -9.87 -9.79 15.59
CA ARG A 113 -8.93 -10.13 16.69
C ARG A 113 -8.19 -8.94 17.31
N LEU A 114 -8.48 -7.70 16.90
CA LEU A 114 -8.13 -6.52 17.69
C LEU A 114 -9.08 -6.29 18.87
N TRP A 115 -10.19 -7.04 18.95
CA TRP A 115 -10.99 -7.21 20.17
C TRP A 115 -10.87 -8.64 20.66
N GLY A 116 -10.16 -8.80 21.77
CA GLY A 116 -10.03 -10.06 22.47
C GLY A 116 -9.13 -9.85 23.66
N SER A 117 -9.77 -9.42 24.75
CA SER A 117 -9.33 -9.43 26.17
C SER A 117 -8.01 -10.15 26.47
#